data_AF-A0A936EWL9-F1
#
_entry.id   AF-A0A936EWL9-F1
#
_cell.length_a   1.000
_cell.length_b   1.000
_cell.length_c   1.000
_cell.angle_alpha   90.00
_cell.angle_beta   90.00
_cell.angle_gamma   90.00
#
_symmetry.space_group_name_H-M   'P 1'
#
loop_
_entity.id
_entity.type
_entity.pdbx_description
1 polymer ?
#
loop_
_entity_poly.entity_id
_entity_poly.type
_entity_poly.pdbx_seq_one_letter_code
_entity_poly.pdbx_strand_id
1 'polypeptide(L)'
;MPLLGHAIEEPEYEVIRTFDNVELRHYSPYVVAEVVLDASAEAAGNQAFPILAGYIFGKNKGEKKFAMTAPVTQTAATMAPIRMDMTAPVTQAVVAGGMQVQFVLPKGVTLETAPEPIDPRVQLRLVPAGTWAVIRYSGTWSQTNYLEHLGELKAALQAAGVDTQGEPVLARYNAPFTPWFLRRNEIWLAVR
;
A
#
# COMPACT_ATOMS: atom_id res chain seq x y z
N MET A 1 19.82 16.19 21.59
CA MET A 1 19.85 15.36 20.37
C MET A 1 18.43 15.36 19.81
N PRO A 2 18.12 16.06 18.71
CA PRO A 2 16.78 15.98 18.14
C PRO A 2 16.60 14.58 17.53
N LEU A 3 15.50 13.92 17.87
CA LEU A 3 15.02 12.73 17.18
C LEU A 3 14.66 13.14 15.75
N LEU A 4 15.53 12.86 14.79
CA LEU A 4 15.15 12.81 13.38
C LEU A 4 14.15 11.66 13.24
N GLY A 5 12.86 11.95 13.40
CA GLY A 5 11.81 11.06 12.94
C GLY A 5 11.93 10.99 11.43
N HIS A 6 12.48 9.88 10.91
CA HIS A 6 12.36 9.58 9.49
C HIS A 6 10.86 9.54 9.18
N ALA A 7 10.37 10.56 8.48
CA ALA A 7 9.03 10.51 7.90
C ALA A 7 9.01 9.31 6.96
N ILE A 8 8.17 8.32 7.27
CA ILE A 8 7.94 7.20 6.38
C ILE A 8 7.29 7.77 5.13
N GLU A 9 7.83 7.43 3.97
CA GLU A 9 7.35 7.94 2.69
C GLU A 9 5.92 7.48 2.42
N GLU A 10 5.09 8.36 1.84
CA GLU A 10 3.68 8.10 1.50
C GLU A 10 3.42 8.43 0.02
N PRO A 11 2.45 7.77 -0.64
CA PRO A 11 2.06 8.11 -2.00
C PRO A 11 1.55 9.55 -2.08
N GLU A 12 1.90 10.24 -3.17
CA GLU A 12 1.53 11.64 -3.35
C GLU A 12 0.05 11.80 -3.69
N TYR A 13 -0.60 12.78 -3.05
CA TYR A 13 -1.97 13.14 -3.34
C TYR A 13 -2.24 14.63 -3.13
N GLU A 14 -3.33 15.08 -3.75
CA GLU A 14 -3.93 16.40 -3.54
C GLU A 14 -5.31 16.24 -2.91
N VAL A 15 -5.65 17.07 -1.92
CA VAL A 15 -7.00 17.12 -1.36
C VAL A 15 -7.89 17.98 -2.26
N ILE A 16 -8.84 17.34 -2.95
CA ILE A 16 -9.78 17.99 -3.86
C ILE A 16 -10.92 18.66 -3.07
N ARG A 17 -11.40 17.97 -2.04
CA ARG A 17 -12.55 18.40 -1.25
C ARG A 17 -12.49 17.79 0.15
N THR A 18 -12.95 18.53 1.15
CA THR A 18 -13.17 18.03 2.50
C THR A 18 -14.63 18.26 2.90
N PHE A 19 -15.23 17.28 3.57
CA PHE A 19 -16.54 17.39 4.19
C PHE A 19 -16.63 16.45 5.39
N ASP A 20 -17.18 16.94 6.50
CA ASP A 20 -17.15 16.26 7.79
C ASP A 20 -15.71 15.83 8.15
N ASN A 21 -15.48 14.53 8.37
CA ASN A 21 -14.16 13.94 8.63
C ASN A 21 -13.61 13.18 7.41
N VAL A 22 -14.14 13.46 6.21
CA VAL A 22 -13.79 12.79 4.96
C VAL A 22 -13.06 13.75 4.02
N GLU A 23 -12.00 13.24 3.41
CA GLU A 23 -11.25 13.93 2.35
C GLU A 23 -11.41 13.18 1.02
N LEU A 24 -11.71 13.91 -0.05
CA LEU A 24 -11.52 13.41 -1.41
C LEU A 24 -10.09 13.74 -1.83
N ARG A 25 -9.29 12.71 -2.06
CA ARG A 25 -7.87 12.82 -2.43
C ARG A 25 -7.67 12.33 -3.86
N HIS A 26 -6.99 13.10 -4.69
CA HIS A 26 -6.50 12.62 -5.98
C HIS A 26 -5.07 12.10 -5.80
N TYR A 27 -4.85 10.81 -6.01
CA TYR A 27 -3.52 10.21 -5.93
C TYR A 27 -2.86 10.17 -7.31
N SER A 28 -1.58 10.53 -7.36
CA SER A 28 -0.72 10.24 -8.52
C SER A 28 -0.52 8.73 -8.68
N PRO A 29 -0.13 8.22 -9.87
CA PRO A 29 0.16 6.80 -10.03
C PRO A 29 1.34 6.38 -9.14
N TYR A 30 1.26 5.19 -8.54
CA TYR A 30 2.33 4.64 -7.71
C TYR A 30 2.44 3.13 -7.89
N VAL A 31 3.60 2.57 -7.60
CA VAL A 31 3.84 1.12 -7.70
C VAL A 31 3.68 0.48 -6.34
N VAL A 32 3.09 -0.71 -6.32
CA VAL A 32 2.95 -1.54 -5.13
C VAL A 32 3.59 -2.90 -5.35
N ALA A 33 4.10 -3.48 -4.26
CA ALA A 33 4.27 -4.92 -4.13
C ALA A 33 3.07 -5.49 -3.36
N GLU A 34 2.43 -6.51 -3.92
CA GLU A 34 1.20 -7.09 -3.38
C GLU A 34 1.24 -8.61 -3.29
N VAL A 35 0.46 -9.14 -2.34
CA VAL A 35 0.21 -10.57 -2.18
C VAL A 35 -1.28 -10.76 -1.96
N VAL A 36 -1.85 -11.82 -2.55
CA VAL A 36 -3.23 -12.26 -2.29
C VAL A 36 -3.18 -13.55 -1.49
N LEU A 37 -3.86 -13.58 -0.35
CA LEU A 37 -3.90 -14.72 0.55
C LEU A 37 -5.35 -15.14 0.83
N ASP A 38 -5.61 -16.44 0.75
CA ASP A 38 -6.87 -17.03 1.23
C ASP A 38 -6.84 -17.13 2.77
N ALA A 39 -7.16 -16.01 3.42
CA ALA A 39 -7.13 -15.86 4.86
C ALA A 39 -8.11 -14.76 5.32
N SER A 40 -8.46 -14.74 6.61
CA SER A 40 -9.20 -13.62 7.19
C SER A 40 -8.38 -12.32 7.11
N ALA A 41 -9.03 -11.15 7.19
CA ALA A 41 -8.34 -9.85 7.09
C ALA A 41 -7.19 -9.69 8.12
N GLU A 42 -7.42 -10.14 9.36
CA GLU A 42 -6.42 -10.11 10.42
C GLU A 42 -5.25 -11.06 10.13
N ALA A 43 -5.54 -12.30 9.74
CA ALA A 43 -4.53 -13.30 9.44
C ALA A 43 -3.72 -12.93 8.19
N ALA A 44 -4.37 -12.40 7.15
CA ALA A 44 -3.75 -11.96 5.91
C ALA A 44 -2.68 -10.89 6.16
N GLY A 45 -2.98 -9.91 7.03
CA GLY A 45 -2.01 -8.87 7.39
C GLY A 45 -0.74 -9.44 8.03
N ASN A 46 -0.90 -10.35 8.99
CA ASN A 46 0.22 -10.98 9.71
C ASN A 46 1.02 -11.93 8.82
N GLN A 47 0.38 -12.62 7.88
CA GLN A 47 1.05 -13.54 6.96
C GLN A 47 1.72 -12.81 5.78
N ALA A 48 1.11 -11.76 5.24
CA ALA A 48 1.65 -11.02 4.10
C ALA A 48 2.82 -10.11 4.48
N PHE A 49 2.80 -9.51 5.69
CA PHE A 49 3.84 -8.59 6.13
C PHE A 49 5.27 -9.16 6.00
N PRO A 50 5.62 -10.35 6.55
CA PRO A 50 6.98 -10.89 6.42
C PRO A 50 7.37 -11.25 4.98
N ILE A 51 6.39 -11.56 4.10
CA ILE A 51 6.63 -11.83 2.68
C ILE A 51 7.05 -10.53 1.97
N LEU A 52 6.23 -9.48 2.12
CA LEU A 52 6.47 -8.17 1.50
C LEU A 52 7.69 -7.46 2.10
N ALA A 53 7.87 -7.52 3.41
CA ALA A 53 9.07 -7.01 4.07
C ALA A 53 10.32 -7.76 3.58
N GLY A 54 10.23 -9.09 3.39
CA GLY A 54 11.32 -9.87 2.79
C GLY A 54 11.74 -9.33 1.43
N TYR A 55 10.79 -9.03 0.56
CA TYR A 55 11.04 -8.43 -0.75
C TYR A 55 11.75 -7.07 -0.64
N ILE A 56 11.23 -6.17 0.19
CA ILE A 56 11.80 -4.82 0.42
C ILE A 56 13.22 -4.89 1.00
N PHE A 57 13.49 -5.83 1.91
CA PHE A 57 14.79 -5.97 2.57
C PHE A 57 15.79 -6.90 1.85
N GLY A 58 15.56 -7.17 0.56
CA GLY A 58 16.56 -7.81 -0.31
C GLY A 58 16.28 -9.27 -0.69
N LYS A 59 15.05 -9.78 -0.56
CA LYS A 59 14.64 -11.05 -1.20
C LYS A 59 14.11 -10.79 -2.62
N ASN A 60 14.94 -10.13 -3.43
CA ASN A 60 14.68 -9.81 -4.82
C ASN A 60 15.95 -10.05 -5.67
N LYS A 61 15.81 -10.10 -6.98
CA LYS A 61 16.90 -10.41 -7.91
C LYS A 61 17.80 -9.20 -8.24
N GLY A 62 17.64 -8.07 -7.58
CA GLY A 62 18.32 -6.81 -7.95
C GLY A 62 17.64 -6.10 -9.12
N GLU A 63 18.35 -5.16 -9.77
CA GLU A 63 17.78 -4.36 -10.87
C GLU A 63 17.28 -5.24 -12.04
N LYS A 64 16.31 -4.74 -12.82
CA LYS A 64 16.04 -5.28 -14.15
C LYS A 64 16.97 -4.62 -15.16
N LYS A 65 17.97 -5.35 -15.67
CA LYS A 65 18.69 -4.92 -16.88
C LYS A 65 17.90 -5.38 -18.10
N PHE A 66 17.36 -4.43 -18.87
CA PHE A 66 16.89 -4.71 -20.23
C PHE A 66 18.09 -5.18 -21.06
N ALA A 67 17.95 -6.34 -21.70
CA ALA A 67 18.95 -6.86 -22.63
C ALA A 67 19.06 -5.89 -23.83
N MET A 68 20.06 -5.02 -23.81
CA MET A 68 20.51 -4.33 -25.03
C MET A 68 21.20 -5.37 -25.93
N THR A 69 20.90 -5.29 -27.21
CA THR A 69 21.27 -6.18 -28.32
C THR A 69 22.73 -6.67 -28.35
N ALA A 70 22.93 -7.88 -28.88
CA ALA A 70 24.14 -8.72 -28.91
C ALA A 70 25.45 -8.10 -29.47
N PRO A 71 26.63 -8.73 -29.25
CA PRO A 71 26.93 -9.85 -28.36
C PRO A 71 27.72 -9.37 -27.13
N VAL A 72 27.22 -9.67 -25.93
CA VAL A 72 28.00 -9.46 -24.71
C VAL A 72 28.39 -10.83 -24.18
N THR A 73 29.69 -11.09 -24.22
CA THR A 73 30.35 -12.21 -23.55
C THR A 73 29.73 -12.40 -22.17
N GLN A 74 29.14 -13.58 -21.95
CA GLN A 74 28.47 -13.96 -20.72
C GLN A 74 29.49 -14.03 -19.58
N THR A 75 29.70 -12.89 -18.91
CA THR A 75 29.98 -12.91 -17.49
C THR A 75 28.63 -12.73 -16.83
N ALA A 76 28.15 -13.77 -16.15
CA ALA A 76 27.00 -13.65 -15.25
C ALA A 76 27.34 -12.57 -14.22
N ALA A 77 26.99 -11.32 -14.52
CA ALA A 77 26.97 -10.26 -13.54
C ALA A 77 25.81 -10.61 -12.62
N THR A 78 26.13 -11.35 -11.56
CA THR A 78 25.22 -11.64 -10.45
C THR A 78 24.63 -10.32 -10.01
N MET A 79 23.36 -10.10 -10.33
CA MET A 79 22.65 -8.90 -9.92
C MET A 79 22.47 -8.99 -8.40
N ALA A 80 23.05 -8.05 -7.67
CA ALA A 80 23.01 -8.06 -6.22
C ALA A 80 21.61 -7.65 -5.74
N PRO A 81 21.05 -8.30 -4.70
CA PRO A 81 19.78 -7.89 -4.14
C PRO A 81 19.80 -6.44 -3.66
N ILE A 82 18.72 -5.71 -3.90
CA ILE A 82 18.57 -4.31 -3.51
C ILE A 82 17.66 -4.21 -2.29
N ARG A 83 18.06 -3.38 -1.32
CA ARG A 83 17.19 -2.98 -0.22
C ARG A 83 16.49 -1.67 -0.59
N MET A 84 15.18 -1.65 -0.38
CA MET A 84 14.35 -0.45 -0.52
C MET A 84 13.95 0.08 0.85
N ASP A 85 13.67 1.37 0.92
CA ASP A 85 13.12 1.98 2.12
C ASP A 85 11.67 1.54 2.34
N MET A 86 11.26 1.44 3.59
CA MET A 86 9.87 1.17 3.97
C MET A 86 9.03 2.42 3.74
N THR A 87 7.84 2.22 3.15
CA THR A 87 6.84 3.27 2.95
C THR A 87 5.56 2.95 3.72
N ALA A 88 4.64 3.91 3.75
CA ALA A 88 3.28 3.79 4.24
C ALA A 88 2.31 4.28 3.15
N PRO A 89 1.02 3.91 3.20
CA PRO A 89 0.44 2.91 4.08
C PRO A 89 0.70 1.46 3.61
N VAL A 90 0.49 0.52 4.52
CA VAL A 90 0.18 -0.87 4.17
C VAL A 90 -1.33 -0.99 3.99
N THR A 91 -1.77 -1.35 2.79
CA THR A 91 -3.20 -1.45 2.46
C THR A 91 -3.69 -2.89 2.49
N GLN A 92 -4.97 -3.06 2.80
CA GLN A 92 -5.68 -4.35 2.74
C GLN A 92 -7.05 -4.17 2.10
N ALA A 93 -7.41 -5.06 1.17
CA ALA A 93 -8.70 -5.05 0.49
C ALA A 93 -9.18 -6.47 0.19
N VAL A 94 -10.50 -6.65 0.09
CA VAL A 94 -11.08 -7.91 -0.38
C VAL A 94 -11.00 -7.96 -1.91
N VAL A 95 -10.50 -9.05 -2.46
CA VAL A 95 -10.43 -9.31 -3.91
C VAL A 95 -10.89 -10.73 -4.23
N ALA A 96 -11.08 -11.02 -5.52
CA ALA A 96 -11.29 -12.40 -5.96
C ALA A 96 -10.07 -13.26 -5.56
N GLY A 97 -10.30 -14.33 -4.80
CA GLY A 97 -9.25 -15.22 -4.32
C GLY A 97 -8.70 -14.91 -2.92
N GLY A 98 -9.24 -13.91 -2.22
CA GLY A 98 -8.99 -13.69 -0.79
C GLY A 98 -8.67 -12.24 -0.43
N MET A 99 -7.80 -12.07 0.55
CA MET A 99 -7.36 -10.76 1.03
C MET A 99 -6.10 -10.32 0.30
N GLN A 100 -6.16 -9.18 -0.38
CA GLN A 100 -5.00 -8.52 -0.96
C GLN A 100 -4.34 -7.64 0.11
N VAL A 101 -3.02 -7.73 0.22
CA VAL A 101 -2.21 -6.83 1.05
C VAL A 101 -1.15 -6.18 0.17
N GLN A 102 -0.97 -4.87 0.28
CA GLN A 102 -0.05 -4.11 -0.57
C GLN A 102 0.87 -3.22 0.25
N PHE A 103 2.11 -3.12 -0.20
CA PHE A 103 3.07 -2.14 0.27
C PHE A 103 3.38 -1.20 -0.90
N VAL A 104 3.29 0.10 -0.66
CA VAL A 104 3.73 1.11 -1.61
C VAL A 104 5.25 1.00 -1.79
N LEU A 105 5.76 1.18 -3.00
CA LEU A 105 7.20 1.26 -3.23
C LEU A 105 7.67 2.73 -3.11
N PRO A 106 8.94 2.98 -2.73
CA PRO A 106 9.50 4.34 -2.65
C PRO A 106 9.31 5.14 -3.94
N LYS A 107 9.24 6.48 -3.83
CA LYS A 107 9.13 7.33 -5.02
C LYS A 107 10.32 7.11 -5.94
N GLY A 108 10.04 7.14 -7.24
CA GLY A 108 11.02 6.88 -8.29
C GLY A 108 11.17 5.40 -8.66
N VAL A 109 10.65 4.47 -7.85
CA VAL A 109 10.54 3.06 -8.26
C VAL A 109 9.35 2.91 -9.21
N THR A 110 9.63 2.47 -10.43
CA THR A 110 8.63 2.19 -11.47
C THR A 110 8.49 0.68 -11.66
N LEU A 111 7.48 0.22 -12.40
CA LEU A 111 7.32 -1.22 -12.69
C LEU A 111 8.51 -1.80 -13.48
N GLU A 112 9.18 -0.93 -14.24
CA GLU A 112 10.36 -1.26 -15.06
C GLU A 112 11.62 -1.38 -14.20
N THR A 113 11.77 -0.49 -13.21
CA THR A 113 12.96 -0.42 -12.33
C THR A 113 12.81 -1.22 -11.04
N ALA A 114 11.59 -1.61 -10.67
CA ALA A 114 11.32 -2.41 -9.48
C ALA A 114 12.05 -3.77 -9.54
N PRO A 115 12.80 -4.13 -8.50
CA PRO A 115 13.50 -5.41 -8.45
C PRO A 115 12.55 -6.59 -8.64
N GLU A 116 12.95 -7.60 -9.40
CA GLU A 116 12.10 -8.77 -9.59
C GLU A 116 11.99 -9.57 -8.27
N PRO A 117 10.78 -9.87 -7.78
CA PRO A 117 10.61 -10.68 -6.58
C PRO A 117 11.17 -12.11 -6.77
N ILE A 118 11.75 -12.67 -5.70
CA ILE A 118 12.14 -14.09 -5.69
C ILE A 118 10.94 -14.97 -5.31
N ASP A 119 10.08 -14.48 -4.40
CA ASP A 119 8.88 -15.19 -3.97
C ASP A 119 7.78 -15.03 -5.04
N PRO A 120 7.30 -16.13 -5.66
CA PRO A 120 6.32 -16.07 -6.74
C PRO A 120 4.95 -15.56 -6.29
N ARG A 121 4.70 -15.47 -4.98
CA ARG A 121 3.45 -14.90 -4.44
C ARG A 121 3.45 -13.37 -4.48
N VAL A 122 4.61 -12.74 -4.56
CA VAL A 122 4.74 -11.28 -4.63
C VAL A 122 4.56 -10.83 -6.07
N GLN A 123 3.57 -9.98 -6.29
CA GLN A 123 3.28 -9.38 -7.58
C GLN A 123 3.56 -7.88 -7.51
N LEU A 124 4.10 -7.33 -8.59
CA LEU A 124 4.33 -5.89 -8.72
C LEU A 124 3.24 -5.31 -9.61
N ARG A 125 2.62 -4.21 -9.18
CA ARG A 125 1.51 -3.60 -9.90
C ARG A 125 1.58 -2.08 -9.87
N LEU A 126 1.23 -1.46 -11.00
CA LEU A 126 0.94 -0.03 -11.06
C LEU A 126 -0.49 0.20 -10.54
N VAL A 127 -0.63 1.05 -9.53
CA VAL A 127 -1.90 1.67 -9.17
C VAL A 127 -2.03 2.94 -10.01
N PRO A 128 -3.04 3.03 -10.90
CA PRO A 128 -3.23 4.22 -11.72
C PRO A 128 -3.65 5.41 -10.86
N ALA A 129 -3.48 6.62 -11.41
CA ALA A 129 -4.02 7.83 -10.81
C ALA A 129 -5.54 7.69 -10.61
N GLY A 130 -6.03 8.20 -9.49
CA GLY A 130 -7.44 8.03 -9.15
C GLY A 130 -7.86 8.84 -7.93
N THR A 131 -9.16 9.11 -7.86
CA THR A 131 -9.76 9.84 -6.74
C THR A 131 -10.32 8.85 -5.72
N TRP A 132 -9.95 9.06 -4.46
CA TRP A 132 -10.37 8.25 -3.33
C TRP A 132 -11.02 9.11 -2.27
N ALA A 133 -12.14 8.64 -1.73
CA ALA A 133 -12.71 9.16 -0.50
C ALA A 133 -12.04 8.49 0.69
N VAL A 134 -11.54 9.28 1.64
CA VAL A 134 -10.75 8.80 2.77
C VAL A 134 -11.31 9.33 4.08
N ILE A 135 -11.64 8.43 5.01
CA ILE A 135 -11.85 8.78 6.41
C ILE A 135 -10.60 8.39 7.21
N ARG A 136 -10.16 9.26 8.11
CA ARG A 136 -9.06 8.99 9.05
C ARG A 136 -9.60 8.77 10.44
N TYR A 137 -9.08 7.76 11.13
CA TYR A 137 -9.44 7.46 12.50
C TYR A 137 -8.24 6.92 13.29
N SER A 138 -8.42 6.85 14.62
CA SER A 138 -7.45 6.26 15.55
C SER A 138 -8.04 5.04 16.24
N GLY A 139 -7.23 4.29 16.98
CA GLY A 139 -7.74 3.16 17.75
C GLY A 139 -7.14 1.82 17.35
N THR A 140 -7.80 0.76 17.82
CA THR A 140 -7.44 -0.61 17.49
C THR A 140 -7.83 -0.97 16.06
N TRP A 141 -7.27 -2.06 15.54
CA TRP A 141 -7.62 -2.62 14.23
C TRP A 141 -8.75 -3.65 14.33
N SER A 142 -9.63 -3.52 15.32
CA SER A 142 -10.74 -4.45 15.50
C SER A 142 -11.74 -4.31 14.35
N GLN A 143 -12.43 -5.39 14.03
CA GLN A 143 -13.49 -5.39 13.02
C GLN A 143 -14.60 -4.39 13.36
N THR A 144 -14.93 -4.25 14.65
CA THR A 144 -15.92 -3.28 15.13
C THR A 144 -15.51 -1.85 14.80
N ASN A 145 -14.28 -1.44 15.14
CA ASN A 145 -13.78 -0.09 14.87
C ASN A 145 -13.72 0.20 13.36
N TYR A 146 -13.34 -0.80 12.57
CA TYR A 146 -13.37 -0.71 11.11
C TYR A 146 -14.79 -0.50 10.57
N LEU A 147 -15.77 -1.29 11.03
CA LEU A 147 -17.15 -1.21 10.54
C LEU A 147 -17.84 0.09 10.93
N GLU A 148 -17.55 0.62 12.12
CA GLU A 148 -18.03 1.92 12.59
C GLU A 148 -17.61 3.05 11.64
N HIS A 149 -16.31 3.21 11.42
CA HIS A 149 -15.79 4.28 10.53
C HIS A 149 -16.10 4.04 9.05
N LEU A 150 -16.25 2.79 8.61
CA LEU A 150 -16.76 2.50 7.26
C LEU A 150 -18.21 3.00 7.10
N GLY A 151 -19.03 2.83 8.14
CA GLY A 151 -20.39 3.35 8.18
C GLY A 151 -20.43 4.87 8.10
N GLU A 152 -19.60 5.54 8.90
CA GLU A 152 -19.44 7.00 8.88
C GLU A 152 -19.03 7.52 7.50
N LEU A 153 -18.01 6.90 6.89
CA LEU A 153 -17.54 7.26 5.55
C LEU A 153 -18.67 7.14 4.51
N LYS A 154 -19.39 6.01 4.50
CA LYS A 154 -20.50 5.79 3.56
C LYS A 154 -21.64 6.80 3.77
N ALA A 155 -21.98 7.10 5.02
CA ALA A 155 -23.02 8.08 5.35
C ALA A 155 -22.64 9.50 4.89
N ALA A 156 -21.41 9.93 5.15
CA ALA A 156 -20.89 11.22 4.72
C ALA A 156 -20.86 11.34 3.18
N LEU A 157 -20.43 10.29 2.48
CA LEU A 157 -20.42 10.25 1.01
C LEU A 157 -21.83 10.34 0.42
N GLN A 158 -22.78 9.62 1.00
CA GLN A 158 -24.18 9.67 0.59
C GLN A 158 -24.77 11.07 0.79
N ALA A 159 -24.52 11.71 1.94
CA ALA A 159 -24.97 13.07 2.22
C ALA A 159 -24.33 14.11 1.27
N ALA A 160 -23.08 13.87 0.87
CA ALA A 160 -22.34 14.73 -0.05
C ALA A 160 -22.64 14.47 -1.53
N GLY A 161 -23.46 13.47 -1.86
CA GLY A 161 -23.81 13.07 -3.23
C GLY A 161 -22.63 12.51 -4.03
N VAL A 162 -21.71 11.80 -3.37
CA VAL A 162 -20.51 11.24 -4.00
C VAL A 162 -20.69 9.74 -4.22
N ASP A 163 -20.71 9.33 -5.48
CA ASP A 163 -20.78 7.92 -5.86
C ASP A 163 -19.41 7.24 -5.72
N THR A 164 -19.43 6.00 -5.24
CA THR A 164 -18.23 5.17 -5.06
C THR A 164 -18.36 3.83 -5.77
N GLN A 165 -17.22 3.15 -5.93
CA GLN A 165 -17.12 1.86 -6.59
C GLN A 165 -16.09 0.95 -5.92
N GLY A 166 -16.27 -0.35 -6.11
CA GLY A 166 -15.35 -1.38 -5.59
C GLY A 166 -15.46 -1.59 -4.08
N GLU A 167 -14.52 -2.37 -3.56
CA GLU A 167 -14.43 -2.72 -2.14
C GLU A 167 -13.66 -1.65 -1.35
N PRO A 168 -13.97 -1.42 -0.07
CA PRO A 168 -13.19 -0.54 0.79
C PRO A 168 -11.78 -1.06 1.01
N VAL A 169 -10.83 -0.13 1.11
CA VAL A 169 -9.42 -0.41 1.39
C VAL A 169 -9.07 0.09 2.78
N LEU A 170 -8.58 -0.79 3.64
CA LEU A 170 -8.03 -0.44 4.95
C LEU A 170 -6.55 -0.07 4.80
N ALA A 171 -6.17 1.15 5.14
CA ALA A 171 -4.80 1.65 5.08
C ALA A 171 -4.22 1.87 6.50
N ARG A 172 -3.10 1.19 6.79
CA ARG A 172 -2.43 1.24 8.09
C ARG A 172 -1.06 1.89 7.94
N TYR A 173 -0.80 2.94 8.73
CA TYR A 173 0.41 3.75 8.59
C TYR A 173 1.49 3.44 9.63
N ASN A 174 1.08 2.92 10.78
CA ASN A 174 1.96 2.83 11.94
C ASN A 174 2.53 1.43 12.13
N ALA A 175 3.78 1.41 12.58
CA ALA A 175 4.45 0.17 12.99
C ALA A 175 3.75 -0.46 14.22
N PRO A 176 3.88 -1.80 14.40
CA PRO A 176 3.18 -2.54 15.47
C PRO A 176 3.37 -1.99 16.88
N PHE A 177 4.52 -1.36 17.17
CA PHE A 177 4.86 -0.80 18.49
C PHE A 177 4.24 0.57 18.78
N THR A 178 3.58 1.19 17.80
CA THR A 178 2.90 2.48 18.02
C THR A 178 1.71 2.28 18.96
N PRO A 179 1.59 3.07 20.07
CA PRO A 179 0.44 3.00 20.96
C PRO A 179 -0.87 3.16 20.20
N TRP A 180 -1.88 2.34 20.51
CA TRP A 180 -3.09 2.21 19.70
C TRP A 180 -3.86 3.53 19.51
N PHE A 181 -3.87 4.41 20.52
CA PHE A 181 -4.51 5.73 20.47
C PHE A 181 -3.74 6.77 19.65
N LEU A 182 -2.49 6.49 19.27
CA LEU A 182 -1.67 7.33 18.38
C LEU A 182 -1.60 6.78 16.95
N ARG A 183 -2.24 5.63 16.68
CA ARG A 183 -2.25 5.06 15.33
C ARG A 183 -3.15 5.90 14.42
N ARG A 184 -2.65 6.13 13.20
CA ARG A 184 -3.38 6.60 12.03
C ARG A 184 -3.84 5.38 11.24
N ASN A 185 -5.15 5.21 11.17
CA ASN A 185 -5.82 4.28 10.29
C ASN A 185 -6.67 5.08 9.32
N GLU A 186 -6.80 4.57 8.10
CA GLU A 186 -7.69 5.16 7.11
C GLU A 186 -8.50 4.07 6.41
N ILE A 187 -9.71 4.42 6.01
CA ILE A 187 -10.52 3.61 5.09
C ILE A 187 -10.73 4.41 3.82
N TRP A 188 -10.42 3.80 2.68
CA TRP A 188 -10.52 4.42 1.38
C TRP A 188 -11.62 3.75 0.56
N LEU A 189 -12.38 4.56 -0.17
CA LEU A 189 -13.34 4.12 -1.18
C LEU A 189 -13.04 4.82 -2.50
N ALA A 190 -12.95 4.06 -3.59
CA ALA A 190 -12.72 4.64 -4.90
C ALA A 190 -13.96 5.44 -5.33
N VAL A 191 -13.75 6.67 -5.79
CA VAL A 191 -14.81 7.52 -6.34
C VAL A 191 -15.09 7.09 -7.79
N ARG A 192 -16.35 7.20 -8.20
CA ARG A 192 -16.81 6.85 -9.55
C ARG A 192 -16.55 7.96 -10.57
#